data_AF-J3MD17-F1
#
_entry.id   AF-J3MD17-F1
#
_cell.length_a   1.000
_cell.length_b   1.000
_cell.length_c   1.000
_cell.angle_alpha   90.00
_cell.angle_beta   90.00
_cell.angle_gamma   90.00
#
_symmetry.space_group_name_H-M   'P 1'
#
loop_
_entity.id
_entity.type
_entity.pdbx_description
1 polymer ?
#
loop_
_entity_poly.entity_id
_entity_poly.type
_entity_poly.pdbx_seq_one_letter_code
_entity_poly.pdbx_strand_id
1 'polypeptide(L)' 'CLEQLRRGEPCSEVPACRHVFHGDCVALWMKRSNACPLCRAKISSWTARPPPIAAM' A
#
# COMPACT_ATOMS: atom_id res chain seq x y z
N CYS A 1 3.50 -7.43 -3.20
CA CYS A 1 3.48 -8.25 -4.41
C CYS A 1 3.99 -7.38 -5.55
N LEU A 2 4.99 -7.83 -6.28
CA LEU A 2 5.55 -7.14 -7.46
C LEU A 2 4.85 -7.64 -8.74
N GLU A 3 3.57 -7.98 -8.62
CA GLU A 3 2.77 -8.55 -9.70
C GLU A 3 1.99 -7.46 -10.45
N GLN A 4 1.48 -7.82 -11.63
CA GLN A 4 0.71 -6.91 -12.47
C GLN A 4 -0.59 -6.49 -11.76
N LEU A 5 -0.78 -5.18 -11.62
CA LEU A 5 -2.02 -4.59 -11.10
C LEU A 5 -3.17 -4.87 -12.09
N ARG A 6 -4.26 -5.48 -11.61
CA ARG A 6 -5.47 -5.69 -12.43
C ARG A 6 -6.54 -4.65 -12.12
N ARG A 7 -7.33 -4.30 -13.15
CA ARG A 7 -8.48 -3.41 -12.99
C ARG A 7 -9.50 -4.06 -12.04
N GLY A 8 -9.83 -3.36 -10.96
CA GLY A 8 -10.75 -3.84 -9.92
C GLY A 8 -10.06 -4.27 -8.62
N GLU A 9 -8.74 -4.42 -8.61
CA GLU A 9 -7.99 -4.74 -7.39
C GLU A 9 -7.78 -3.48 -6.53
N PRO A 10 -7.92 -3.57 -5.20
CA PRO A 10 -7.60 -2.46 -4.32
C PRO A 10 -6.11 -2.13 -4.46
N CYS A 11 -5.80 -0.89 -4.81
CA CYS A 11 -4.43 -0.40 -4.97
C CYS A 11 -4.16 0.71 -3.95
N SER A 12 -2.92 0.83 -3.51
CA SER A 12 -2.45 1.81 -2.55
C SER A 12 -1.11 2.37 -3.01
N GLU A 13 -1.03 3.70 -3.05
CA GLU A 13 0.17 4.44 -3.41
C GLU A 13 0.96 4.79 -2.16
N VAL A 14 2.25 4.47 -2.12
CA VAL A 14 3.13 4.84 -1.02
C VAL A 14 3.45 6.34 -1.08
N PRO A 15 3.06 7.17 -0.09
CA PRO A 15 3.24 8.62 -0.15
C PRO A 15 4.71 9.05 -0.15
N ALA A 16 5.61 8.21 0.40
CA ALA A 16 7.05 8.51 0.46
C ALA A 16 7.77 8.39 -0.88
N CYS A 17 7.25 7.59 -1.82
CA CYS A 17 7.94 7.31 -3.09
C CYS A 17 7.01 7.20 -4.30
N ARG A 18 5.72 7.47 -4.13
CA ARG A 18 4.68 7.44 -5.17
C ARG A 18 4.49 6.08 -5.87
N HIS A 19 5.02 5.00 -5.29
CA HIS A 19 4.89 3.66 -5.89
C HIS A 19 3.53 3.06 -5.54
N VAL A 20 2.84 2.56 -6.56
CA VAL A 20 1.53 1.91 -6.43
C VAL A 20 1.69 0.40 -6.30
N PHE A 21 1.02 -0.17 -5.31
CA PHE A 21 0.97 -1.61 -5.07
C PHE A 21 -0.45 -2.03 -4.75
N HIS A 22 -0.74 -3.33 -4.74
CA HIS A 22 -2.02 -3.81 -4.18
C HIS A 22 -2.14 -3.37 -2.72
N GLY A 23 -3.32 -2.87 -2.33
CA GLY A 23 -3.66 -2.41 -0.99
C GLY A 23 -3.38 -3.47 0.07
N ASP A 24 -3.85 -4.69 -0.15
CA ASP A 24 -3.57 -5.82 0.73
C ASP A 24 -2.09 -6.17 0.77
N CYS A 25 -1.43 -6.25 -0.39
CA CYS A 25 -0.02 -6.61 -0.43
C CYS A 25 0.88 -5.56 0.24
N VAL A 26 0.62 -4.27 0.06
CA VAL A 26 1.42 -3.21 0.70
C VAL A 26 1.11 -3.12 2.19
N ALA A 27 -0.13 -3.35 2.61
CA ALA A 27 -0.49 -3.44 4.02
C ALA A 27 0.19 -4.62 4.72
N LEU A 28 0.17 -5.82 4.11
CA LEU A 28 0.89 -7.00 4.61
C LEU A 28 2.41 -6.80 4.60
N TRP A 29 2.94 -6.15 3.55
CA TRP A 29 4.36 -5.84 3.47
C TRP A 29 4.78 -4.89 4.59
N MET A 30 4.04 -3.79 4.81
CA MET A 30 4.36 -2.83 5.87
C MET A 30 4.32 -3.45 7.27
N LYS A 31 3.41 -4.40 7.53
CA LYS A 31 3.41 -5.17 8.79
C LYS A 31 4.72 -5.89 9.06
N ARG A 32 5.49 -6.18 8.01
CA ARG A 32 6.73 -6.98 8.09
C ARG A 32 7.99 -6.16 7.81
N SER A 33 7.90 -5.14 6.98
CA SER A 33 8.98 -4.24 6.61
C SER A 33 8.42 -2.86 6.25
N ASN A 34 8.75 -1.85 7.06
CA ASN A 34 8.25 -0.49 6.92
C ASN A 34 9.01 0.33 5.85
N ALA A 35 9.37 -0.33 4.75
CA ALA A 35 10.17 0.21 3.65
C ALA A 35 9.63 -0.26 2.29
N CYS A 36 9.72 0.58 1.27
CA CYS A 36 9.22 0.29 -0.06
C CYS A 36 10.04 -0.85 -0.72
N PRO A 37 9.40 -1.89 -1.28
CA PRO A 37 10.11 -3.00 -1.92
C PRO A 37 10.82 -2.62 -3.23
N LEU A 38 10.42 -1.51 -3.88
CA LEU A 38 11.03 -1.05 -5.14
C LEU A 38 12.25 -0.14 -4.92
N CYS A 39 12.12 0.83 -4.02
CA CYS A 39 13.13 1.88 -3.83
C CYS A 39 13.73 1.92 -2.44
N ARG A 40 13.31 1.04 -1.52
CA ARG A 40 13.72 1.00 -0.11
C ARG A 40 13.45 2.29 0.69
N ALA A 41 12.63 3.20 0.17
CA ALA A 41 12.19 4.39 0.90
C ALA A 41 11.40 4.00 2.16
N LYS A 42 11.74 4.61 3.31
CA LYS A 42 11.06 4.38 4.59
C LYS A 42 9.66 4.98 4.56
N ILE A 43 8.67 4.20 4.96
CA ILE A 43 7.26 4.58 4.89
C ILE A 43 6.80 5.09 6.26
N SER A 44 7.34 6.23 6.70
CA SER A 44 7.20 6.67 8.09
C SER A 44 5.86 7.32 8.44
N SER A 45 5.04 7.68 7.44
CA SER A 45 3.83 8.48 7.60
C SER A 45 2.60 7.88 6.89
N TRP A 46 2.51 6.55 6.85
CA TRP A 46 1.29 5.90 6.35
C TRP A 46 0.13 6.16 7.32
N THR A 47 -0.63 7.21 7.07
CA THR A 47 -1.99 7.33 7.60
C THR A 47 -2.80 6.27 6.88
N ALA A 48 -2.91 5.08 7.46
CA ALA A 48 -3.91 4.10 7.06
C ALA A 48 -5.26 4.79 7.24
N ARG A 49 -5.76 5.46 6.19
CA ARG A 49 -7.15 5.89 6.16
C ARG A 49 -7.93 4.58 6.07
N PRO A 50 -8.63 4.14 7.13
CA PRO A 50 -9.59 3.07 6.94
C PRO A 50 -10.57 3.54 5.85
N PRO A 51 -10.97 2.68 4.90
CA PRO A 51 -12.09 3.02 4.04
C PRO A 51 -13.26 3.40 4.97
N PRO A 52 -14.02 4.47 4.68
CA PRO A 52 -15.25 4.72 5.42
C PRO A 52 -16.06 3.45 5.28
N ILE A 53 -16.28 2.76 6.41
CA ILE A 53 -17.17 1.61 6.44
C ILE A 53 -18.47 2.08 5.79
N ALA A 54 -18.86 1.45 4.69
CA ALA A 54 -20.19 1.62 4.15
C ALA A 54 -21.14 1.05 5.21
N ALA A 55 -21.57 1.90 6.14
CA ALA A 55 -22.66 1.64 7.04
C ALA A 55 -23.93 1.64 6.17
N MET A 56 -24.42 0.43 5.91
CA MET A 56 -25.76 0.16 5.39
C MET A 56 -26.76 0.29 6.53
#